data_AF-A0A7S3WLI3-F1
#
_entry.id   AF-A0A7S3WLI3-F1
#
_cell.length_a   1.000
_cell.length_b   1.000
_cell.length_c   1.000
_cell.angle_alpha   90.00
_cell.angle_beta   90.00
_cell.angle_gamma   90.00
#
_symmetry.space_group_name_H-M   'P 1'
#
loop_
_entity.id
_entity.type
_entity.pdbx_description
1 polymer ?
#
loop_
_entity_poly.entity_id
_entity_poly.type
_entity_poly.pdbx_seq_one_letter_code
_entity_poly.pdbx_strand_id
1 'polypeptide(L)'
;VRERVRERGPWDFVLDAANIGFFGQGKEVSRVRRQARAAAAGPVSAGASDAASSSVSSSVGEAERRRKAEAHREELLDLQQVDRLLRAIQRIRREGPPPRVLLVLHEKHTTGRPAGSEEAKLLARWSEEGVLLATPRKQNDDLYWLYAAMASGDGCCVVSNDQMRDHSFGMLRPRSFSRWRDRHVVRFCFREWQQEPTLEFPRIFSSIMQFEPASSTWHIPSHESSRWLWAQHGAA
;
A
#
# COMPACT_ATOMS: atom_id res chain seq x y z
N VAL A 1 1.33 -17.44 -11.76
CA VAL A 1 0.70 -16.14 -11.41
C VAL A 1 -0.26 -15.64 -12.46
N ARG A 2 0.17 -15.40 -13.71
CA ARG A 2 -0.73 -14.90 -14.77
C ARG A 2 -1.97 -15.77 -14.96
N GLU A 3 -1.79 -17.08 -15.01
CA GLU A 3 -2.86 -18.07 -15.07
C GLU A 3 -3.78 -17.97 -13.85
N ARG A 4 -3.25 -18.09 -12.63
CA ARG A 4 -4.02 -17.93 -11.38
C ARG A 4 -4.82 -16.63 -11.27
N VAL A 5 -4.26 -15.50 -11.72
CA VAL A 5 -4.94 -14.19 -11.74
C VAL A 5 -6.10 -14.19 -12.75
N ARG A 6 -5.92 -14.80 -13.92
CA ARG A 6 -6.95 -14.89 -14.97
C ARG A 6 -8.05 -15.90 -14.63
N GLU A 7 -7.68 -17.07 -14.12
CA GLU A 7 -8.61 -18.15 -13.79
C GLU A 7 -9.45 -17.83 -12.55
N ARG A 8 -8.85 -17.18 -11.55
CA ARG A 8 -9.55 -16.82 -10.31
C ARG A 8 -10.07 -15.39 -10.32
N GLY A 9 -9.76 -14.59 -11.33
CA GLY A 9 -10.35 -13.26 -11.51
C GLY A 9 -11.78 -13.33 -12.09
N PRO A 10 -12.33 -12.19 -12.52
CA PRO A 10 -11.86 -10.83 -12.21
C PRO A 10 -12.06 -10.49 -10.73
N TRP A 11 -11.18 -9.64 -10.19
CA TRP A 11 -11.24 -9.14 -8.81
C TRP A 11 -11.83 -7.73 -8.78
N ASP A 12 -12.68 -7.44 -7.78
CA ASP A 12 -13.19 -6.08 -7.55
C ASP A 12 -12.10 -5.21 -6.89
N PHE A 13 -11.28 -5.80 -6.02
CA PHE A 13 -10.18 -5.11 -5.32
C PHE A 13 -8.90 -5.93 -5.32
N VAL A 14 -7.76 -5.24 -5.49
CA VAL A 14 -6.42 -5.78 -5.25
C VAL A 14 -5.76 -4.98 -4.14
N LEU A 15 -5.22 -5.65 -3.12
CA LEU A 15 -4.59 -5.03 -1.96
C LEU A 15 -3.07 -5.24 -2.04
N ASP A 16 -2.35 -4.14 -1.92
CA ASP A 16 -0.92 -4.12 -1.69
C ASP A 16 -0.65 -4.39 -0.19
N ALA A 17 -0.60 -5.68 0.16
CA ALA A 17 -0.59 -6.11 1.56
C ALA A 17 0.70 -5.70 2.29
N ALA A 18 1.82 -5.55 1.57
CA ALA A 18 3.05 -5.05 2.16
C ALA A 18 2.93 -3.57 2.54
N ASN A 19 2.44 -2.72 1.61
CA ASN A 19 2.20 -1.30 1.90
C ASN A 19 1.21 -1.12 3.06
N ILE A 20 0.15 -1.93 3.09
CA ILE A 20 -0.83 -1.92 4.17
C ILE A 20 -0.19 -2.35 5.49
N GLY A 21 0.47 -3.51 5.57
CA GLY A 21 1.01 -4.03 6.82
C GLY A 21 2.14 -3.17 7.41
N PHE A 22 2.90 -2.46 6.58
CA PHE A 22 3.96 -1.55 7.04
C PHE A 22 3.49 -0.13 7.39
N PHE A 23 2.25 0.22 7.07
CA PHE A 23 1.74 1.56 7.33
C PHE A 23 1.77 1.90 8.82
N GLY A 24 2.38 3.04 9.17
CA GLY A 24 2.49 3.52 10.55
C GLY A 24 3.60 2.89 11.39
N GLN A 25 4.15 1.75 10.98
CA GLN A 25 5.05 0.94 11.81
C GLN A 25 6.40 1.62 12.08
N GLY A 26 6.97 2.32 11.09
CA GLY A 26 8.23 3.05 11.27
C GLY A 26 8.12 4.24 12.25
N LYS A 27 6.95 4.87 12.35
CA LYS A 27 6.70 5.95 13.31
C LYS A 27 6.59 5.40 14.73
N GLU A 28 5.97 4.24 14.89
CA GLU A 28 5.81 3.59 16.19
C GLU A 28 7.15 3.12 16.74
N VAL A 29 7.99 2.49 15.91
CA VAL A 29 9.37 2.13 16.30
C VAL A 29 10.18 3.37 16.71
N SER A 30 10.04 4.47 15.97
CA SER A 30 10.72 5.73 16.29
C SER A 30 10.23 6.32 17.62
N ARG A 31 8.92 6.22 17.90
CA ARG A 31 8.29 6.66 19.16
C ARG A 31 8.78 5.83 20.35
N VAL A 32 8.76 4.50 20.22
CA VAL A 32 9.24 3.56 21.25
C VAL A 32 10.73 3.78 21.52
N ARG A 33 11.56 3.95 20.47
CA ARG A 33 12.99 4.27 20.64
C ARG A 33 13.21 5.61 21.35
N ARG A 34 12.41 6.63 21.05
CA ARG A 34 12.49 7.93 21.74
C ARG A 34 12.10 7.81 23.21
N GLN A 35 11.05 7.04 23.53
CA GLN A 35 10.63 6.77 24.90
C GLN A 35 11.66 5.96 25.69
N ALA A 36 12.22 4.91 25.08
CA ALA A 36 13.29 4.12 25.70
C ALA A 36 14.56 4.95 25.95
N ARG A 37 14.94 5.83 25.02
CA ARG A 37 16.05 6.78 25.23
C ARG A 37 15.77 7.79 26.34
N ALA A 38 14.54 8.32 26.42
CA ALA A 38 14.14 9.23 27.48
C ALA A 38 14.11 8.53 28.85
N ALA A 39 13.73 7.25 28.92
CA ALA A 39 13.76 6.46 30.14
C ALA A 39 15.20 6.06 30.56
N ALA A 40 16.09 5.84 29.59
CA ALA A 40 17.50 5.50 29.85
C ALA A 40 18.38 6.72 30.16
N ALA A 41 17.99 7.91 29.67
CA ALA A 41 18.59 9.19 30.06
C ALA A 41 18.06 9.60 31.45
N GLY A 42 18.55 8.94 32.50
CA GLY A 42 18.48 9.47 33.86
C GLY A 42 19.12 10.87 33.96
N PRO A 43 18.98 11.58 35.10
CA PRO A 43 19.48 12.94 35.24
C PRO A 43 20.99 13.00 34.92
N VAL A 44 21.33 13.86 33.95
CA VAL A 44 22.64 13.91 33.32
C VAL A 44 23.68 14.49 34.28
N SER A 45 24.64 13.67 34.73
CA SER A 45 25.94 14.16 35.22
C SER A 45 26.90 14.24 34.04
N ALA A 46 27.42 15.43 33.78
CA ALA A 46 28.39 15.69 32.71
C ALA A 46 29.77 15.07 33.04
N GLY A 47 30.28 14.23 32.14
CA GLY A 47 31.61 13.63 32.21
C GLY A 47 32.07 13.19 30.80
N ALA A 48 33.33 13.45 30.48
CA ALA A 48 33.85 13.72 29.14
C ALA A 48 34.37 12.52 28.31
N SER A 49 34.59 12.85 27.02
CA SER A 49 35.69 12.49 26.09
C SER A 49 35.86 11.08 25.50
N ASP A 50 35.96 11.13 24.16
CA ASP A 50 36.88 10.46 23.23
C ASP A 50 36.92 8.93 23.06
N ALA A 51 36.71 8.49 21.81
CA ALA A 51 37.68 7.67 21.07
C ALA A 51 37.29 7.54 19.58
N ALA A 52 38.30 7.72 18.72
CA ALA A 52 38.22 7.56 17.27
C ALA A 52 38.64 6.15 16.79
N SER A 53 38.11 5.79 15.61
CA SER A 53 38.66 4.93 14.55
C SER A 53 38.57 3.38 14.67
N SER A 54 37.96 2.77 13.64
CA SER A 54 38.57 1.68 12.84
C SER A 54 37.72 1.44 11.57
N SER A 55 38.36 1.36 10.39
CA SER A 55 37.71 1.46 9.07
C SER A 55 37.97 0.26 8.14
N VAL A 56 38.25 -0.94 8.67
CA VAL A 56 38.57 -2.13 7.84
C VAL A 56 37.63 -3.34 8.07
N SER A 57 36.66 -3.28 9.00
CA SER A 57 35.65 -4.34 9.22
C SER A 57 34.29 -4.08 8.53
N SER A 58 34.23 -3.09 7.63
CA SER A 58 32.97 -2.45 7.23
C SER A 58 32.04 -3.34 6.40
N SER A 59 32.53 -4.16 5.47
CA SER A 59 31.65 -4.85 4.50
C SER A 59 30.88 -6.04 5.08
N VAL A 60 31.52 -6.89 5.90
CA VAL A 60 30.86 -8.01 6.60
C VAL A 60 29.93 -7.46 7.68
N GLY A 61 30.38 -6.43 8.41
CA GLY A 61 29.55 -5.72 9.37
C GLY A 61 28.34 -5.04 8.73
N GLU A 62 28.49 -4.48 7.52
CA GLU A 62 27.38 -3.90 6.76
C GLU A 62 26.38 -4.96 6.28
N ALA A 63 26.84 -6.09 5.78
CA ALA A 63 25.97 -7.19 5.35
C ALA A 63 25.17 -7.76 6.53
N GLU A 64 25.81 -7.94 7.68
CA GLU A 64 25.15 -8.42 8.91
C GLU A 64 24.18 -7.37 9.47
N ARG A 65 24.57 -6.09 9.47
CA ARG A 65 23.68 -4.97 9.84
C ARG A 65 22.47 -4.88 8.92
N ARG A 66 22.66 -5.07 7.60
CA ARG A 66 21.56 -5.12 6.62
C ARG A 66 20.62 -6.30 6.90
N ARG A 67 21.14 -7.49 7.17
CA ARG A 67 20.32 -8.66 7.54
C ARG A 67 19.54 -8.44 8.84
N LYS A 68 20.17 -7.90 9.88
CA LYS A 68 19.49 -7.57 11.15
C LYS A 68 18.43 -6.49 10.97
N ALA A 69 18.71 -5.46 10.17
CA ALA A 69 17.76 -4.42 9.84
C ALA A 69 16.58 -4.94 9.01
N GLU A 70 16.83 -5.87 8.07
CA GLU A 70 15.79 -6.52 7.27
C GLU A 70 14.91 -7.42 8.13
N ALA A 71 15.50 -8.28 8.97
CA ALA A 71 14.75 -9.12 9.92
C ALA A 71 13.91 -8.28 10.89
N HIS A 72 14.49 -7.21 11.44
CA HIS A 72 13.75 -6.29 12.30
C HIS A 72 12.63 -5.57 11.53
N ARG A 73 12.84 -5.22 10.26
CA ARG A 73 11.78 -4.66 9.41
C ARG A 73 10.66 -5.69 9.19
N GLU A 74 10.97 -6.97 9.02
CA GLU A 74 9.98 -8.02 8.84
C GLU A 74 9.11 -8.24 10.09
N GLU A 75 9.68 -8.10 11.29
CA GLU A 75 8.92 -8.11 12.56
C GLU A 75 7.89 -7.00 12.64
N LEU A 76 8.08 -5.90 11.90
CA LEU A 76 7.14 -4.78 11.88
C LEU A 76 5.93 -4.99 10.97
N LEU A 77 5.90 -6.05 10.16
CA LEU A 77 4.77 -6.27 9.26
C LEU A 77 3.54 -6.75 10.04
N ASP A 78 2.53 -5.90 10.10
CA ASP A 78 1.29 -6.17 10.82
C ASP A 78 0.22 -6.80 9.90
N LEU A 79 0.04 -8.12 10.01
CA LEU A 79 -0.96 -8.85 9.22
C LEU A 79 -2.39 -8.63 9.71
N GLN A 80 -2.58 -8.24 10.97
CA GLN A 80 -3.91 -7.90 11.48
C GLN A 80 -4.41 -6.59 10.86
N GLN A 81 -3.50 -5.62 10.63
CA GLN A 81 -3.81 -4.40 9.90
C GLN A 81 -4.28 -4.68 8.47
N VAL A 82 -3.64 -5.63 7.77
CA VAL A 82 -4.07 -6.12 6.45
C VAL A 82 -5.46 -6.76 6.53
N ASP A 83 -5.68 -7.62 7.54
CA ASP A 83 -6.98 -8.29 7.72
C ASP A 83 -8.13 -7.32 7.98
N ARG A 84 -7.88 -6.28 8.77
CA ARG A 84 -8.88 -5.24 9.05
C ARG A 84 -9.32 -4.54 7.77
N LEU A 85 -8.38 -4.24 6.87
CA LEU A 85 -8.70 -3.59 5.61
C LEU A 85 -9.42 -4.53 4.64
N LEU A 86 -9.00 -5.80 4.56
CA LEU A 86 -9.69 -6.84 3.79
C LEU A 86 -11.17 -6.92 4.21
N ARG A 87 -11.41 -7.04 5.52
CA ARG A 87 -12.76 -7.16 6.07
C ARG A 87 -13.59 -5.90 5.87
N ALA A 88 -12.99 -4.72 6.04
CA ALA A 88 -13.69 -3.46 5.77
C ALA A 88 -14.18 -3.42 4.31
N ILE A 89 -13.32 -3.80 3.36
CA ILE A 89 -13.66 -3.85 1.93
C ILE A 89 -14.78 -4.87 1.65
N GLN A 90 -14.68 -6.07 2.22
CA GLN A 90 -15.71 -7.11 2.07
C GLN A 90 -17.09 -6.65 2.58
N ARG A 91 -17.16 -5.67 3.49
CA ARG A 91 -18.40 -5.11 4.03
C ARG A 91 -18.90 -3.83 3.34
N ILE A 92 -18.18 -3.31 2.34
CA ILE A 92 -18.58 -2.06 1.66
C ILE A 92 -19.92 -2.19 0.95
N ARG A 93 -20.21 -3.37 0.39
CA ARG A 93 -21.52 -3.66 -0.20
C ARG A 93 -22.50 -4.05 0.90
N ARG A 94 -23.58 -3.29 1.05
CA ARG A 94 -24.68 -3.60 1.98
C ARG A 94 -25.58 -4.72 1.46
N GLU A 95 -25.68 -4.85 0.13
CA GLU A 95 -26.54 -5.80 -0.55
C GLU A 95 -25.75 -6.58 -1.60
N GLY A 96 -26.10 -7.85 -1.79
CA GLY A 96 -25.42 -8.76 -2.72
C GLY A 96 -24.17 -9.44 -2.14
N PRO A 97 -23.45 -10.21 -2.96
CA PRO A 97 -22.23 -10.88 -2.52
C PRO A 97 -21.12 -9.86 -2.20
N PRO A 98 -20.24 -10.18 -1.23
CA PRO A 98 -19.10 -9.32 -0.92
C PRO A 98 -18.20 -9.15 -2.14
N PRO A 99 -17.52 -8.00 -2.30
CA PRO A 99 -16.57 -7.81 -3.37
C PRO A 99 -15.45 -8.85 -3.30
N ARG A 100 -15.01 -9.33 -4.47
CA ARG A 100 -13.91 -10.28 -4.60
C ARG A 100 -12.60 -9.52 -4.41
N VAL A 101 -11.80 -9.94 -3.44
CA VAL A 101 -10.56 -9.26 -3.05
C VAL A 101 -9.36 -10.18 -3.26
N LEU A 102 -8.29 -9.65 -3.85
CA LEU A 102 -6.99 -10.30 -3.94
C LEU A 102 -5.96 -9.57 -3.07
N LEU A 103 -5.39 -10.26 -2.09
CA LEU A 103 -4.21 -9.82 -1.36
C LEU A 103 -2.95 -10.23 -2.13
N VAL A 104 -2.07 -9.29 -2.42
CA VAL A 104 -0.74 -9.58 -2.97
C VAL A 104 0.29 -9.33 -1.90
N LEU A 105 1.04 -10.37 -1.54
CA LEU A 105 2.05 -10.32 -0.50
C LEU A 105 3.26 -11.17 -0.90
N HIS A 106 4.47 -10.70 -0.64
CA HIS A 106 5.67 -11.45 -0.96
C HIS A 106 5.85 -12.68 -0.07
N GLU A 107 6.31 -13.80 -0.66
CA GLU A 107 6.40 -15.11 0.01
C GLU A 107 7.22 -15.05 1.30
N LYS A 108 8.25 -14.20 1.34
CA LYS A 108 9.06 -13.98 2.55
C LYS A 108 8.24 -13.58 3.77
N HIS A 109 7.12 -12.89 3.57
CA HIS A 109 6.20 -12.46 4.64
C HIS A 109 5.15 -13.51 4.98
N THR A 110 4.99 -14.52 4.13
CA THR A 110 4.07 -15.65 4.31
C THR A 110 4.74 -16.86 4.96
N THR A 111 6.06 -16.98 4.82
CA THR A 111 6.86 -18.09 5.36
C THR A 111 7.56 -17.72 6.66
N GLY A 112 7.78 -18.68 7.56
CA GLY A 112 8.61 -18.49 8.76
C GLY A 112 7.86 -17.91 9.96
N ARG A 113 6.54 -17.79 9.91
CA ARG A 113 5.72 -17.46 11.08
C ARG A 113 5.66 -18.66 12.04
N PRO A 114 5.72 -18.46 13.37
CA PRO A 114 5.61 -19.54 14.34
C PRO A 114 4.30 -20.33 14.15
N ALA A 115 4.39 -21.66 14.15
CA ALA A 115 3.21 -22.52 14.02
C ALA A 115 2.21 -22.22 15.15
N GLY A 116 0.93 -22.06 14.80
CA GLY A 116 -0.13 -21.76 15.76
C GLY A 116 -0.27 -20.29 16.16
N SER A 117 0.62 -19.40 15.70
CA SER A 117 0.45 -17.95 15.91
C SER A 117 -0.80 -17.43 15.20
N GLU A 118 -1.36 -16.32 15.69
CA GLU A 118 -2.50 -15.66 15.05
C GLU A 118 -2.20 -15.26 13.59
N GLU A 119 -0.97 -14.84 13.31
CA GLU A 119 -0.50 -14.54 11.96
C GLU A 119 -0.50 -15.77 11.05
N ALA A 120 -0.04 -16.92 11.55
CA ALA A 120 -0.05 -18.16 10.78
C ALA A 120 -1.50 -18.60 10.46
N LYS A 121 -2.42 -18.43 11.41
CA LYS A 121 -3.86 -18.70 11.21
C LYS A 121 -4.46 -17.77 10.16
N LEU A 122 -4.13 -16.48 10.19
CA LEU A 122 -4.58 -15.50 9.19
C LEU A 122 -4.11 -15.88 7.78
N LEU A 123 -2.83 -16.20 7.62
CA LEU A 123 -2.25 -16.61 6.33
C LEU A 123 -2.88 -17.90 5.81
N ALA A 124 -3.08 -18.90 6.67
CA ALA A 124 -3.75 -20.15 6.31
C ALA A 124 -5.17 -19.89 5.81
N ARG A 125 -5.94 -19.07 6.53
CA ARG A 125 -7.31 -18.69 6.16
C ARG A 125 -7.33 -17.95 4.82
N TRP A 126 -6.47 -16.96 4.60
CA TRP A 126 -6.41 -16.25 3.32
C TRP A 126 -6.02 -17.16 2.14
N SER A 127 -5.19 -18.17 2.40
CA SER A 127 -4.81 -19.16 1.40
C SER A 127 -5.99 -20.09 1.05
N GLU A 128 -6.71 -20.57 2.06
CA GLU A 128 -7.89 -21.44 1.92
C GLU A 128 -9.05 -20.73 1.22
N GLU A 129 -9.33 -19.48 1.60
CA GLU A 129 -10.30 -18.60 0.93
C GLU A 129 -9.87 -18.23 -0.50
N GLY A 130 -8.63 -18.52 -0.88
CA GLY A 130 -8.09 -18.23 -2.20
C GLY A 130 -7.87 -16.75 -2.49
N VAL A 131 -7.89 -15.91 -1.46
CA VAL A 131 -7.68 -14.44 -1.55
C VAL A 131 -6.20 -14.06 -1.53
N LEU A 132 -5.29 -14.93 -1.08
CA LEU A 132 -3.85 -14.65 -1.05
C LEU A 132 -3.13 -15.06 -2.34
N LEU A 133 -2.36 -14.14 -2.90
CA LEU A 133 -1.32 -14.39 -3.88
C LEU A 133 0.06 -14.13 -3.26
N ALA A 134 0.76 -15.21 -2.92
CA ALA A 134 2.16 -15.16 -2.51
C ALA A 134 3.06 -14.92 -3.73
N THR A 135 3.81 -13.81 -3.76
CA THR A 135 4.74 -13.51 -4.86
C THR A 135 6.14 -14.11 -4.59
N PRO A 136 6.84 -14.65 -5.60
CA PRO A 136 8.13 -15.32 -5.39
C PRO A 136 9.20 -14.40 -4.84
N ARG A 137 10.14 -14.98 -4.08
CA ARG A 137 11.28 -14.25 -3.53
C ARG A 137 12.11 -13.53 -4.60
N LYS A 138 12.62 -12.33 -4.26
CA LYS A 138 13.51 -11.48 -5.08
C LYS A 138 12.86 -10.84 -6.31
N GLN A 139 11.54 -10.98 -6.44
CA GLN A 139 10.77 -10.28 -7.46
C GLN A 139 10.11 -9.04 -6.86
N ASN A 140 9.90 -8.01 -7.69
CA ASN A 140 9.13 -6.86 -7.27
C ASN A 140 7.64 -7.24 -7.20
N ASP A 141 7.08 -7.28 -5.99
CA ASP A 141 5.67 -7.57 -5.72
C ASP A 141 4.74 -6.49 -6.29
N ASP A 142 5.25 -5.28 -6.54
CA ASP A 142 4.45 -4.22 -7.14
C ASP A 142 3.94 -4.54 -8.54
N LEU A 143 4.76 -5.24 -9.32
CA LEU A 143 4.38 -5.68 -10.66
C LEU A 143 3.23 -6.70 -10.63
N TYR A 144 3.06 -7.42 -9.53
CA TYR A 144 2.05 -8.47 -9.40
C TYR A 144 0.68 -7.86 -9.09
N TRP A 145 0.59 -6.95 -8.11
CA TRP A 145 -0.69 -6.28 -7.84
C TRP A 145 -1.08 -5.35 -8.99
N LEU A 146 -0.12 -4.70 -9.66
CA LEU A 146 -0.40 -3.86 -10.82
C LEU A 146 -0.95 -4.72 -11.98
N TYR A 147 -0.31 -5.85 -12.28
CA TYR A 147 -0.80 -6.78 -13.28
C TYR A 147 -2.18 -7.33 -12.94
N ALA A 148 -2.42 -7.72 -11.68
CA ALA A 148 -3.70 -8.26 -11.26
C ALA A 148 -4.84 -7.25 -11.40
N ALA A 149 -4.58 -5.98 -11.08
CA ALA A 149 -5.55 -4.91 -11.25
C ALA A 149 -5.88 -4.67 -12.72
N MET A 150 -4.87 -4.54 -13.59
CA MET A 150 -5.07 -4.36 -15.03
C MET A 150 -5.79 -5.55 -15.67
N ALA A 151 -5.45 -6.78 -15.26
CA ALA A 151 -6.08 -8.00 -15.77
C ALA A 151 -7.53 -8.16 -15.31
N SER A 152 -7.93 -7.51 -14.20
CA SER A 152 -9.30 -7.53 -13.68
C SER A 152 -10.22 -6.50 -14.35
N GLY A 153 -9.65 -5.56 -15.12
CA GLY A 153 -10.38 -4.60 -15.93
C GLY A 153 -10.77 -3.30 -15.22
N ASP A 154 -11.58 -2.49 -15.90
CA ASP A 154 -11.84 -1.08 -15.55
C ASP A 154 -12.58 -0.87 -14.22
N GLY A 155 -13.26 -1.90 -13.70
CA GLY A 155 -13.97 -1.85 -12.43
C GLY A 155 -13.10 -2.17 -11.21
N CYS A 156 -11.87 -2.66 -11.41
CA CYS A 156 -11.01 -3.09 -10.31
C CYS A 156 -10.37 -1.88 -9.60
N CYS A 157 -10.45 -1.86 -8.27
CA CYS A 157 -9.73 -0.89 -7.45
C CYS A 157 -8.42 -1.49 -6.89
N VAL A 158 -7.42 -0.65 -6.65
CA VAL A 158 -6.17 -1.02 -5.97
C VAL A 158 -6.09 -0.29 -4.65
N VAL A 159 -5.84 -0.99 -3.56
CA VAL A 159 -5.72 -0.39 -2.24
C VAL A 159 -4.25 -0.31 -1.87
N SER A 160 -3.69 0.89 -1.98
CA SER A 160 -2.30 1.20 -1.64
C SER A 160 -2.16 2.69 -1.33
N ASN A 161 -1.25 3.03 -0.42
CA ASN A 161 -0.80 4.40 -0.20
C ASN A 161 0.50 4.71 -0.94
N ASP A 162 1.08 3.74 -1.66
CA ASP A 162 2.22 4.01 -2.52
C ASP A 162 1.83 4.99 -3.63
N GLN A 163 2.74 5.92 -3.92
CA GLN A 163 2.57 6.87 -5.01
C GLN A 163 3.10 6.31 -6.34
N MET A 164 3.73 5.13 -6.31
CA MET A 164 4.36 4.42 -7.44
C MET A 164 5.37 5.33 -8.17
N ARG A 165 6.20 6.02 -7.38
CA ARG A 165 7.12 7.08 -7.86
C ARG A 165 8.54 6.60 -8.12
N ASP A 166 8.81 5.30 -8.00
CA ASP A 166 10.16 4.79 -8.17
C ASP A 166 10.62 4.83 -9.65
N HIS A 167 11.93 4.68 -9.88
CA HIS A 167 12.50 4.69 -11.23
C HIS A 167 12.01 3.52 -12.09
N SER A 168 11.55 2.42 -11.47
CA SER A 168 11.02 1.23 -12.14
C SER A 168 9.70 1.55 -12.87
N PHE A 169 8.84 2.38 -12.27
CA PHE A 169 7.61 2.86 -12.92
C PHE A 169 7.82 4.01 -13.91
N GLY A 170 9.00 4.63 -13.93
CA GLY A 170 9.36 5.68 -14.89
C GLY A 170 9.32 5.22 -16.36
N MET A 171 9.37 3.90 -16.61
CA MET A 171 9.21 3.31 -17.95
C MET A 171 7.76 3.31 -18.44
N LEU A 172 6.77 3.45 -17.54
CA LEU A 172 5.37 3.57 -17.93
C LEU A 172 5.13 4.96 -18.52
N ARG A 173 4.28 5.08 -19.55
CA ARG A 173 3.91 6.39 -20.10
C ARG A 173 3.30 7.25 -18.97
N PRO A 174 3.96 8.33 -18.52
CA PRO A 174 3.64 8.94 -17.22
C PRO A 174 2.20 9.44 -17.11
N ARG A 175 1.64 9.95 -18.23
CA ARG A 175 0.27 10.48 -18.27
C ARG A 175 -0.80 9.38 -18.19
N SER A 176 -0.64 8.29 -18.95
CA SER A 176 -1.62 7.18 -18.95
C SER A 176 -1.63 6.47 -17.61
N PHE A 177 -0.45 6.23 -17.04
CA PHE A 177 -0.33 5.60 -15.74
C PHE A 177 -0.85 6.48 -14.60
N SER A 178 -0.58 7.79 -14.62
CA SER A 178 -1.15 8.71 -13.63
C SER A 178 -2.67 8.73 -13.69
N ARG A 179 -3.25 8.78 -14.90
CA ARG A 179 -4.71 8.71 -15.08
C ARG A 179 -5.30 7.39 -14.59
N TRP A 180 -4.64 6.28 -14.88
CA TRP A 180 -5.04 4.97 -14.36
C TRP A 180 -4.98 4.98 -12.82
N ARG A 181 -3.87 5.42 -12.23
CA ARG A 181 -3.74 5.52 -10.76
C ARG A 181 -4.86 6.35 -10.15
N ASP A 182 -5.13 7.53 -10.69
CA ASP A 182 -6.12 8.45 -10.15
C ASP A 182 -7.56 7.91 -10.27
N ARG A 183 -7.80 6.95 -11.17
CA ARG A 183 -9.08 6.26 -11.37
C ARG A 183 -9.22 4.98 -10.56
N HIS A 184 -8.12 4.30 -10.25
CA HIS A 184 -8.14 2.94 -9.70
C HIS A 184 -7.64 2.86 -8.25
N VAL A 185 -6.77 3.77 -7.79
CA VAL A 185 -6.15 3.66 -6.47
C VAL A 185 -7.03 4.25 -5.37
N VAL A 186 -7.42 3.39 -4.43
CA VAL A 186 -8.08 3.72 -3.17
C VAL A 186 -7.01 3.90 -2.10
N ARG A 187 -6.98 5.07 -1.46
CA ARG A 187 -6.08 5.33 -0.33
C ARG A 187 -6.72 4.83 0.97
N PHE A 188 -5.90 4.52 1.96
CA PHE A 188 -6.38 4.06 3.26
C PHE A 188 -5.71 4.83 4.40
N CYS A 189 -6.38 4.88 5.55
CA CYS A 189 -5.80 5.42 6.77
C CYS A 189 -6.33 4.68 7.99
N PHE A 190 -5.48 4.52 8.99
CA PHE A 190 -5.82 4.01 10.31
C PHE A 190 -5.72 5.16 11.30
N ARG A 191 -6.83 5.49 11.97
CA ARG A 191 -6.87 6.53 13.01
C ARG A 191 -6.53 5.92 14.37
N GLU A 192 -7.36 4.98 14.80
CA GLU A 192 -7.22 4.22 16.04
C GLU A 192 -7.35 2.73 15.74
N TRP A 193 -6.88 1.90 16.67
CA TRP A 193 -6.91 0.45 16.50
C TRP A 193 -8.33 -0.13 16.53
N GLN A 194 -9.21 0.48 17.32
CA GLN A 194 -10.59 0.05 17.51
C GLN A 194 -11.53 0.58 16.41
N GLN A 195 -11.14 1.65 15.71
CA GLN A 195 -11.96 2.26 14.66
C GLN A 195 -11.81 1.51 13.34
N GLU A 196 -12.84 1.52 12.49
CA GLU A 196 -12.72 0.94 11.15
C GLU A 196 -11.75 1.78 10.29
N PRO A 197 -10.89 1.16 9.45
CA PRO A 197 -10.03 1.92 8.54
C PRO A 197 -10.85 2.76 7.58
N THR A 198 -10.39 3.98 7.33
CA THR A 198 -11.02 4.86 6.34
C THR A 198 -10.46 4.58 4.95
N LEU A 199 -11.34 4.46 3.97
CA LEU A 199 -11.00 4.29 2.56
C LEU A 199 -11.38 5.54 1.78
N GLU A 200 -10.43 6.12 1.07
CA GLU A 200 -10.63 7.25 0.17
C GLU A 200 -10.66 6.74 -1.26
N PHE A 201 -11.87 6.64 -1.82
CA PHE A 201 -12.09 6.15 -3.17
C PHE A 201 -11.69 7.18 -4.24
N PRO A 202 -11.26 6.72 -5.43
CA PRO A 202 -11.10 7.56 -6.61
C PRO A 202 -12.32 8.44 -6.87
N ARG A 203 -12.08 9.62 -7.43
CA ARG A 203 -13.17 10.51 -7.84
C ARG A 203 -13.99 9.84 -8.94
N ILE A 204 -15.31 9.96 -8.84
CA ILE A 204 -16.25 9.46 -9.86
C ILE A 204 -16.15 10.23 -11.20
N PHE A 205 -15.42 11.34 -11.21
CA PHE A 205 -15.11 12.13 -12.40
C PHE A 205 -13.60 12.29 -12.57
N SER A 206 -13.17 12.48 -13.82
CA SER A 206 -11.77 12.74 -14.14
C SER A 206 -11.47 14.24 -14.09
N SER A 207 -10.40 14.63 -13.39
CA SER A 207 -9.91 16.01 -13.38
C SER A 207 -9.12 16.35 -14.65
N ILE A 208 -9.77 16.24 -15.80
CA ILE A 208 -9.24 16.61 -17.11
C ILE A 208 -10.18 17.61 -17.79
N MET A 209 -9.70 18.27 -18.84
CA MET A 209 -10.57 19.07 -19.70
C MET A 209 -11.63 18.17 -20.35
N GLN A 210 -12.90 18.55 -20.26
CA GLN A 210 -14.04 17.79 -20.76
C GLN A 210 -15.00 18.70 -21.53
N PHE A 211 -15.56 18.20 -22.62
CA PHE A 211 -16.63 18.86 -23.36
C PHE A 211 -17.94 18.12 -23.12
N GLU A 212 -18.98 18.85 -22.74
CA GLU A 212 -20.35 18.36 -22.60
C GLU A 212 -21.16 18.76 -23.84
N PRO A 213 -21.44 17.82 -24.77
CA PRO A 213 -22.11 18.17 -26.02
C PRO A 213 -23.55 18.65 -25.82
N ALA A 214 -24.25 18.11 -24.82
CA ALA A 214 -25.65 18.43 -24.55
C ALA A 214 -25.86 19.92 -24.21
N SER A 215 -24.91 20.51 -23.50
CA SER A 215 -24.95 21.92 -23.10
C SER A 215 -24.02 22.80 -23.94
N SER A 216 -23.21 22.22 -24.83
CA SER A 216 -22.11 22.88 -25.53
C SER A 216 -21.14 23.60 -24.56
N THR A 217 -20.82 22.94 -23.44
CA THR A 217 -20.00 23.50 -22.37
C THR A 217 -18.65 22.80 -22.26
N TRP A 218 -17.58 23.57 -22.22
CA TRP A 218 -16.25 23.13 -21.83
C TRP A 218 -16.07 23.25 -20.32
N HIS A 219 -15.52 22.22 -19.70
CA HIS A 219 -15.11 22.16 -18.30
C HIS A 219 -13.59 22.02 -18.24
N ILE A 220 -12.92 22.96 -17.58
CA ILE A 220 -11.46 23.07 -17.54
C ILE A 220 -11.01 23.10 -16.07
N PRO A 221 -10.36 22.05 -15.56
CA PRO A 221 -9.90 22.02 -14.18
C PRO A 221 -8.73 22.96 -13.96
N SER A 222 -8.70 23.63 -12.80
CA SER A 222 -7.50 24.33 -12.32
C SER A 222 -6.44 23.30 -11.92
N HIS A 223 -5.17 23.60 -12.21
CA HIS A 223 -4.04 22.76 -11.80
C HIS A 223 -3.75 22.87 -10.28
N GLU A 224 -4.06 24.01 -9.66
CA GLU A 224 -3.61 24.36 -8.30
C GLU A 224 -4.71 24.29 -7.24
N SER A 225 -5.97 24.12 -7.66
CA SER A 225 -7.12 24.16 -6.76
C SER A 225 -8.19 23.17 -7.16
N SER A 226 -9.18 22.96 -6.28
CA SER A 226 -10.41 22.22 -6.59
C SER A 226 -11.38 22.99 -7.49
N ARG A 227 -11.00 24.16 -8.01
CA ARG A 227 -11.85 25.02 -8.84
C ARG A 227 -11.82 24.59 -10.30
N TRP A 228 -12.92 24.86 -10.98
CA TRP A 228 -13.11 24.58 -12.40
C TRP A 228 -13.54 25.87 -13.10
N LEU A 229 -12.99 26.11 -14.28
CA LEU A 229 -13.53 27.06 -15.24
C LEU A 229 -14.51 26.32 -16.14
N TRP A 230 -15.64 26.92 -16.45
CA TRP A 230 -16.54 26.42 -17.49
C TRP A 230 -16.81 27.51 -18.52
N ALA A 231 -16.99 27.11 -19.78
CA ALA A 231 -17.29 28.00 -20.89
C ALA A 231 -18.35 27.37 -21.77
N GLN A 232 -19.51 28.02 -21.88
CA GLN A 232 -20.65 27.56 -22.66
C GLN A 232 -20.80 28.40 -23.93
N HIS A 233 -20.93 27.75 -25.08
CA HIS A 233 -21.30 28.46 -26.30
C HIS A 233 -22.80 28.80 -26.25
N GLY A 234 -23.14 30.08 -26.15
CA GLY A 234 -24.53 30.53 -26.21
C GLY A 234 -25.14 30.22 -27.58
N ALA A 235 -26.33 29.63 -27.61
CA ALA A 235 -27.17 29.71 -28.80
C ALA A 235 -27.56 31.19 -28.95
N ALA A 236 -27.13 31.81 -30.06
CA ALA A 236 -27.57 33.15 -30.45
C ALA A 236 -29.03 33.11 -30.90
#